data_AF-A0A956AGW5-F1
#
_entry.id   AF-A0A956AGW5-F1
#
_cell.length_a   1.000
_cell.length_b   1.000
_cell.length_c   1.000
_cell.angle_alpha   90.00
_cell.angle_beta   90.00
_cell.angle_gamma   90.00
#
_symmetry.space_group_name_H-M   'P 1'
#
loop_
_entity.id
_entity.type
_entity.pdbx_description
1 polymer ?
#
loop_
_entity_poly.entity_id
_entity_poly.type
_entity_poly.pdbx_seq_one_letter_code
_entity_poly.pdbx_strand_id
1 'polypeptide(L)'
;VQAKLLAAAGTLESEEAFLELVDLLAQLRDADVQRAAAGLLLARARKAHPEVSPALAAALRANGNETLLRYLLELTRDPRLSPKVRGEGFNASMRLGPAAIPGLLRILATDLPADDDARWLALRDIWEKGGAGSLAAALRALPAEGRWSTEGASFKDEIEGFCDNRLADKAEEVRPVLTELVGDPNWVARAFAMACIVRLYPDDARALLKPLRADQTALPGWSEAGEPTTFASAIKGLAR
;
A
#
# COMPACT_ATOMS: atom_id res chain seq x y z
N VAL A 1 -23.87 -10.97 -33.70
CA VAL A 1 -22.79 -11.93 -33.35
C VAL A 1 -22.23 -11.65 -31.97
N GLN A 2 -21.79 -10.43 -31.69
CA GLN A 2 -21.27 -9.97 -30.39
C GLN A 2 -22.15 -10.35 -29.17
N ALA A 3 -23.47 -10.07 -29.20
CA ALA A 3 -24.36 -10.42 -28.09
C ALA A 3 -24.46 -11.94 -27.81
N LYS A 4 -24.36 -12.79 -28.85
CA LYS A 4 -24.39 -14.24 -28.70
C LYS A 4 -23.08 -14.78 -28.11
N LEU A 5 -21.94 -14.21 -28.51
CA LEU A 5 -20.63 -14.55 -27.94
C LEU A 5 -20.54 -14.17 -26.47
N LEU A 6 -21.05 -12.99 -26.09
CA LEU A 6 -21.08 -12.54 -24.70
C LEU A 6 -22.00 -13.41 -23.83
N ALA A 7 -23.16 -13.82 -24.36
CA ALA A 7 -24.05 -14.75 -23.66
C ALA A 7 -23.40 -16.13 -23.46
N ALA A 8 -22.72 -16.65 -24.48
CA ALA A 8 -22.01 -17.92 -24.39
C ALA A 8 -20.86 -17.86 -23.36
N ALA A 9 -20.10 -16.77 -23.32
CA ALA A 9 -19.02 -16.57 -22.36
C ALA A 9 -19.49 -16.66 -20.91
N GLY A 10 -20.67 -16.11 -20.60
CA GLY A 10 -21.25 -16.15 -19.25
C GLY A 10 -21.67 -17.55 -18.79
N THR A 11 -21.79 -18.50 -19.72
CA THR A 11 -22.21 -19.89 -19.44
C THR A 11 -21.06 -20.90 -19.43
N LEU A 12 -19.83 -20.47 -19.73
CA LEU A 12 -18.67 -21.36 -19.71
C LEU A 12 -18.30 -21.74 -18.28
N GLU A 13 -18.43 -23.03 -17.97
CA GLU A 13 -18.04 -23.57 -16.66
C GLU A 13 -16.51 -23.70 -16.53
N SER A 14 -15.83 -24.08 -17.62
CA SER A 14 -14.37 -24.15 -17.67
C SER A 14 -13.75 -22.76 -17.63
N GLU A 15 -12.84 -22.52 -16.68
CA GLU A 15 -12.06 -21.28 -16.61
C GLU A 15 -11.13 -21.13 -17.82
N GLU A 16 -10.50 -22.22 -18.26
CA GLU A 16 -9.60 -22.20 -19.43
C GLU A 16 -10.32 -21.74 -20.69
N ALA A 17 -11.46 -22.35 -21.00
CA ALA A 17 -12.27 -21.98 -22.16
C ALA A 17 -12.81 -20.54 -22.06
N PHE A 18 -13.14 -20.10 -20.83
CA PHE A 18 -13.55 -18.73 -20.58
C PHE A 18 -12.42 -17.73 -20.86
N LEU A 19 -11.21 -18.01 -20.39
CA LEU A 19 -10.04 -17.14 -20.58
C LEU A 19 -9.61 -17.11 -22.05
N GLU A 20 -9.62 -18.24 -22.75
CA GLU A 20 -9.35 -18.29 -24.19
C GLU A 20 -10.33 -17.42 -24.98
N LEU A 21 -11.62 -17.48 -24.66
CA LEU A 21 -12.62 -16.62 -25.28
C LEU A 21 -12.36 -15.15 -24.98
N VAL A 22 -12.04 -14.78 -23.73
CA VAL A 22 -11.69 -13.40 -23.38
C VAL A 22 -10.47 -12.90 -24.17
N ASP A 23 -9.45 -13.74 -24.35
CA ASP A 23 -8.27 -13.41 -25.14
C ASP A 23 -8.60 -13.19 -26.61
N LEU A 24 -9.46 -14.04 -27.20
CA LEU A 24 -9.97 -13.84 -28.56
C LEU A 24 -10.77 -12.53 -28.68
N LEU A 25 -11.61 -12.21 -27.68
CA LEU A 25 -12.34 -10.93 -27.65
C LEU A 25 -11.39 -9.73 -27.54
N ALA A 26 -10.26 -9.86 -26.83
CA ALA A 26 -9.24 -8.80 -26.72
C ALA A 26 -8.59 -8.49 -28.08
N GLN A 27 -8.40 -9.49 -28.93
CA GLN A 27 -7.79 -9.33 -30.27
C GLN A 27 -8.64 -8.51 -31.24
N LEU A 28 -9.96 -8.43 -31.02
CA LEU A 28 -10.86 -7.67 -31.88
C LEU A 28 -10.67 -6.15 -31.76
N ARG A 29 -10.03 -5.66 -30.68
CA ARG A 29 -9.71 -4.23 -30.43
C ARG A 29 -10.91 -3.27 -30.52
N ASP A 30 -12.13 -3.79 -30.46
CA ASP A 30 -13.35 -3.00 -30.42
C ASP A 30 -13.68 -2.55 -28.99
N ALA A 31 -13.97 -1.26 -28.80
CA ALA A 31 -14.16 -0.67 -27.47
C ALA A 31 -15.38 -1.23 -26.71
N ASP A 32 -16.47 -1.53 -27.43
CA ASP A 32 -17.68 -2.09 -26.82
C ASP A 32 -17.47 -3.56 -26.46
N VAL A 33 -16.77 -4.31 -27.31
CA VAL A 33 -16.30 -5.67 -26.99
C VAL A 33 -15.40 -5.65 -25.76
N GLN A 34 -14.42 -4.75 -25.67
CA GLN A 34 -13.52 -4.66 -24.51
C GLN A 34 -14.29 -4.34 -23.22
N ARG A 35 -15.27 -3.43 -23.30
CA ARG A 35 -16.12 -3.09 -22.15
C ARG A 35 -16.97 -4.29 -21.71
N ALA A 36 -17.53 -5.03 -22.65
CA ALA A 36 -18.30 -6.23 -22.34
C ALA A 36 -17.43 -7.36 -21.78
N ALA A 37 -16.23 -7.58 -22.34
CA ALA A 37 -15.25 -8.52 -21.82
C ALA A 37 -14.83 -8.16 -20.38
N ALA A 38 -14.67 -6.86 -20.08
CA ALA A 38 -14.41 -6.41 -18.72
C ALA A 38 -15.56 -6.74 -17.77
N GLY A 39 -16.81 -6.56 -18.20
CA GLY A 39 -17.99 -6.96 -17.43
C GLY A 39 -18.02 -8.46 -17.12
N LEU A 40 -17.69 -9.29 -18.11
CA LEU A 40 -17.59 -10.75 -17.95
C LEU A 40 -16.50 -11.17 -16.96
N LEU A 41 -15.30 -10.59 -17.10
CA LEU A 41 -14.17 -10.84 -16.19
C LEU A 41 -14.53 -10.47 -14.75
N LEU A 42 -15.15 -9.30 -14.55
CA LEU A 42 -15.57 -8.85 -13.22
C LEU A 42 -16.62 -9.79 -12.61
N ALA A 43 -17.62 -10.20 -13.38
CA ALA A 43 -18.64 -11.13 -12.92
C ALA A 43 -18.05 -12.48 -12.53
N ARG A 44 -17.13 -13.01 -13.35
CA ARG A 44 -16.43 -14.28 -13.06
C ARG A 44 -15.58 -14.17 -11.80
N ALA A 45 -14.81 -13.10 -11.65
CA ALA A 45 -13.95 -12.90 -10.48
C ALA A 45 -14.75 -12.71 -9.19
N ARG A 46 -15.90 -12.02 -9.24
CA ARG A 46 -16.79 -11.89 -8.07
C ARG A 46 -17.41 -13.23 -7.68
N LYS A 47 -17.85 -14.02 -8.66
CA LYS A 47 -18.40 -15.37 -8.40
C LYS A 47 -17.35 -16.32 -7.84
N ALA A 48 -16.11 -16.21 -8.31
CA ALA A 48 -15.01 -17.06 -7.86
C ALA A 48 -14.48 -16.67 -6.48
N HIS A 49 -14.74 -15.46 -5.98
CA HIS A 49 -14.18 -14.99 -4.72
C HIS A 49 -14.59 -15.86 -3.51
N PRO A 50 -13.66 -16.29 -2.63
CA PRO A 50 -12.23 -15.96 -2.54
C PRO A 50 -11.29 -16.90 -3.33
N GLU A 51 -11.81 -17.82 -4.11
CA GLU A 51 -11.05 -18.78 -4.94
C GLU A 51 -10.64 -18.19 -6.30
N VAL A 52 -10.37 -16.87 -6.36
CA VAL A 52 -9.91 -16.22 -7.60
C VAL A 52 -8.57 -16.83 -8.00
N SER A 53 -8.49 -17.39 -9.20
CA SER A 53 -7.24 -17.96 -9.69
C SER A 53 -6.23 -16.87 -10.08
N PRO A 54 -4.92 -17.16 -10.05
CA PRO A 54 -3.92 -16.24 -10.58
C PRO A 54 -4.10 -15.94 -12.08
N ALA A 55 -4.59 -16.90 -12.86
CA ALA A 55 -4.84 -16.72 -14.29
C ALA A 55 -5.98 -15.72 -14.53
N LEU A 56 -7.06 -15.86 -13.77
CA LEU A 56 -8.17 -14.90 -13.80
C LEU A 56 -7.71 -13.50 -13.36
N ALA A 57 -6.96 -13.39 -12.27
CA ALA A 57 -6.41 -12.11 -11.82
C ALA A 57 -5.49 -11.44 -12.87
N ALA A 58 -4.64 -12.22 -13.54
CA ALA A 58 -3.81 -11.74 -14.63
C ALA A 58 -4.63 -11.26 -15.83
N ALA A 59 -5.72 -11.95 -16.19
CA ALA A 59 -6.63 -11.53 -17.26
C ALA A 59 -7.36 -10.23 -16.93
N LEU A 60 -7.82 -10.06 -15.68
CA LEU A 60 -8.38 -8.79 -15.20
C LEU A 60 -7.39 -7.64 -15.39
N ARG A 61 -6.12 -7.86 -15.03
CA ARG A 61 -5.07 -6.84 -15.18
C ARG A 61 -4.79 -6.55 -16.64
N ALA A 62 -4.66 -7.59 -17.47
CA ALA A 62 -4.29 -7.49 -18.88
C ALA A 62 -5.31 -6.66 -19.67
N ASN A 63 -6.62 -6.89 -19.43
CA ASN A 63 -7.71 -6.14 -20.04
C ASN A 63 -7.55 -4.61 -19.88
N GLY A 64 -7.04 -4.16 -18.73
CA GLY A 64 -6.67 -2.74 -18.54
C GLY A 64 -7.83 -1.78 -18.32
N ASN A 65 -9.07 -2.28 -18.26
CA ASN A 65 -10.21 -1.48 -17.84
C ASN A 65 -10.02 -0.98 -16.40
N GLU A 66 -10.21 0.31 -16.19
CA GLU A 66 -9.99 0.96 -14.89
C GLU A 66 -10.79 0.34 -13.74
N THR A 67 -12.04 -0.08 -14.00
CA THR A 67 -12.87 -0.75 -12.99
C THR A 67 -12.27 -2.08 -12.55
N LEU A 68 -11.69 -2.85 -13.48
CA LEU A 68 -11.00 -4.10 -13.14
C LEU A 68 -9.71 -3.84 -12.37
N LEU A 69 -8.93 -2.84 -12.76
CA LEU A 69 -7.70 -2.47 -12.07
C LEU A 69 -7.98 -2.02 -10.63
N ARG A 70 -9.04 -1.22 -10.43
CA ARG A 70 -9.49 -0.82 -9.09
C ARG A 70 -9.99 -2.02 -8.29
N TYR A 71 -10.71 -2.94 -8.91
CA TYR A 71 -11.16 -4.17 -8.26
C TYR A 71 -9.97 -5.03 -7.80
N LEU A 72 -8.96 -5.24 -8.67
CA LEU A 72 -7.74 -5.95 -8.31
C LEU A 72 -6.99 -5.29 -7.15
N LEU A 73 -6.91 -3.95 -7.15
CA LEU A 73 -6.29 -3.23 -6.05
C LEU A 73 -7.03 -3.43 -4.72
N GLU A 74 -8.36 -3.51 -4.74
CA GLU A 74 -9.12 -3.85 -3.51
C GLU A 74 -8.88 -5.28 -3.04
N LEU A 75 -8.67 -6.23 -3.97
CA LEU A 75 -8.38 -7.63 -3.61
C LEU A 75 -7.10 -7.78 -2.79
N THR A 76 -6.13 -6.87 -2.93
CA THR A 76 -4.90 -6.87 -2.11
C THR A 76 -5.17 -6.83 -0.61
N ARG A 77 -6.36 -6.38 -0.19
CA ARG A 77 -6.77 -6.28 1.22
C ARG A 77 -7.41 -7.54 1.78
N ASP A 78 -7.62 -8.58 0.97
CA ASP A 78 -8.23 -9.82 1.44
C ASP A 78 -7.16 -10.88 1.79
N PRO A 79 -6.94 -11.19 3.07
CA PRO A 79 -5.92 -12.15 3.48
C PRO A 79 -6.24 -13.60 3.04
N ARG A 80 -7.48 -13.90 2.64
CA ARG A 80 -7.89 -15.23 2.16
C ARG A 80 -7.39 -15.52 0.74
N LEU A 81 -7.05 -14.48 -0.02
CA LEU A 81 -6.52 -14.63 -1.37
C LEU A 81 -5.05 -15.05 -1.34
N SER A 82 -4.62 -15.81 -2.34
CA SER A 82 -3.20 -16.16 -2.47
C SER A 82 -2.32 -14.92 -2.66
N PRO A 83 -1.05 -14.94 -2.20
CA PRO A 83 -0.11 -13.83 -2.41
C PRO A 83 0.04 -13.45 -3.89
N LYS A 84 -0.04 -14.43 -4.80
CA LYS A 84 0.02 -14.17 -6.26
C LYS A 84 -1.15 -13.33 -6.75
N VAL A 85 -2.37 -13.58 -6.27
CA VAL A 85 -3.56 -12.78 -6.61
C VAL A 85 -3.47 -11.38 -6.01
N ARG A 86 -3.04 -11.26 -4.75
CA ARG A 86 -2.83 -9.95 -4.11
C ARG A 86 -1.75 -9.12 -4.80
N GLY A 87 -0.68 -9.76 -5.27
CA GLY A 87 0.39 -9.15 -6.05
C GLY A 87 -0.09 -8.55 -7.38
N GLU A 88 -1.10 -9.14 -8.02
CA GLU A 88 -1.72 -8.55 -9.21
C GLU A 88 -2.42 -7.21 -8.92
N GLY A 89 -2.86 -6.96 -7.68
CA GLY A 89 -3.38 -5.67 -7.26
C GLY A 89 -2.32 -4.57 -7.24
N PHE A 90 -1.09 -4.86 -6.78
CA PHE A 90 0.02 -3.91 -6.90
C PHE A 90 0.44 -3.70 -8.37
N ASN A 91 0.41 -4.75 -9.19
CA ASN A 91 0.62 -4.60 -10.62
C ASN A 91 -0.46 -3.72 -11.28
N ALA A 92 -1.71 -3.81 -10.82
CA ALA A 92 -2.80 -2.95 -11.26
C ALA A 92 -2.58 -1.48 -10.83
N SER A 93 -2.02 -1.25 -9.64
CA SER A 93 -1.62 0.07 -9.15
C SER A 93 -0.69 0.78 -10.15
N MET A 94 0.28 0.06 -10.74
CA MET A 94 1.22 0.64 -11.71
C MET A 94 0.50 1.16 -12.96
N ARG A 95 -0.55 0.46 -13.43
CA ARG A 95 -1.34 0.90 -14.60
C ARG A 95 -2.27 2.06 -14.27
N LEU A 96 -2.76 2.12 -13.03
CA LEU A 96 -3.62 3.20 -12.54
C LEU A 96 -2.85 4.52 -12.29
N GLY A 97 -1.53 4.45 -12.06
CA GLY A 97 -0.72 5.63 -11.75
C GLY A 97 -1.26 6.37 -10.51
N PRO A 98 -1.25 7.72 -10.49
CA PRO A 98 -1.77 8.51 -9.36
C PRO A 98 -3.23 8.18 -8.98
N ALA A 99 -4.05 7.68 -9.91
CA ALA A 99 -5.44 7.30 -9.63
C ALA A 99 -5.55 6.07 -8.68
N ALA A 100 -4.45 5.36 -8.42
CA ALA A 100 -4.35 4.27 -7.46
C ALA A 100 -4.30 4.75 -6.00
N ILE A 101 -3.85 5.98 -5.74
CA ILE A 101 -3.57 6.49 -4.38
C ILE A 101 -4.74 6.26 -3.40
N PRO A 102 -6.01 6.55 -3.75
CA PRO A 102 -7.12 6.28 -2.83
C PRO A 102 -7.27 4.81 -2.44
N GLY A 103 -6.98 3.88 -3.36
CA GLY A 103 -7.00 2.43 -3.07
C GLY A 103 -5.80 1.98 -2.25
N LEU A 104 -4.62 2.51 -2.56
CA LEU A 104 -3.40 2.25 -1.79
C LEU A 104 -3.52 2.74 -0.35
N LEU A 105 -4.15 3.90 -0.11
CA LEU A 105 -4.43 4.40 1.25
C LEU A 105 -5.34 3.44 2.03
N ARG A 106 -6.31 2.80 1.37
CA ARG A 106 -7.16 1.77 1.99
C ARG A 106 -6.38 0.49 2.32
N ILE A 107 -5.45 0.09 1.46
CA ILE A 107 -4.53 -1.03 1.74
C ILE A 107 -3.67 -0.70 2.96
N LEU A 108 -3.10 0.51 2.98
CA LEU A 108 -2.23 0.97 4.05
C LEU A 108 -2.91 0.99 5.43
N ALA A 109 -4.19 1.35 5.45
CA ALA A 109 -5.03 1.35 6.65
C ALA A 109 -5.50 -0.03 7.11
N THR A 110 -5.20 -1.10 6.37
CA THR A 110 -5.60 -2.46 6.73
C THR A 110 -4.50 -3.13 7.55
N ASP A 111 -4.84 -3.62 8.74
CA ASP A 111 -3.96 -4.48 9.53
C ASP A 111 -4.01 -5.90 8.96
N LEU A 112 -3.18 -6.17 7.95
CA LEU A 112 -3.10 -7.48 7.30
C LEU A 112 -2.18 -8.41 8.10
N PRO A 113 -2.67 -9.56 8.57
CA PRO A 113 -1.85 -10.59 9.19
C PRO A 113 -1.21 -11.47 8.10
N ALA A 114 -0.51 -10.84 7.15
CA ALA A 114 0.06 -11.53 5.99
C ALA A 114 1.54 -11.23 5.87
N ASP A 115 2.32 -12.28 5.57
CA ASP A 115 3.78 -12.23 5.42
C ASP A 115 4.25 -11.43 4.20
N ASP A 116 3.34 -10.90 3.38
CA ASP A 116 3.64 -10.28 2.08
C ASP A 116 3.77 -8.74 2.10
N ASP A 117 3.96 -8.14 3.28
CA ASP A 117 4.35 -6.73 3.47
C ASP A 117 3.51 -5.71 2.66
N ALA A 118 2.23 -6.01 2.42
CA ALA A 118 1.36 -5.18 1.58
C ALA A 118 1.26 -3.72 2.04
N ARG A 119 1.39 -3.46 3.35
CA ARG A 119 1.46 -2.09 3.90
C ARG A 119 2.70 -1.35 3.41
N TRP A 120 3.88 -1.97 3.48
CA TRP A 120 5.14 -1.37 3.01
C TRP A 120 5.13 -1.13 1.50
N LEU A 121 4.61 -2.10 0.74
CA LEU A 121 4.41 -1.96 -0.69
C LEU A 121 3.47 -0.80 -1.02
N ALA A 122 2.35 -0.67 -0.30
CA ALA A 122 1.41 0.43 -0.51
C ALA A 122 2.00 1.80 -0.14
N LEU A 123 2.74 1.90 0.96
CA LEU A 123 3.42 3.14 1.36
C LEU A 123 4.43 3.59 0.29
N ARG A 124 5.26 2.65 -0.18
CA ARG A 124 6.22 2.90 -1.27
C ARG A 124 5.49 3.36 -2.54
N ASP A 125 4.45 2.65 -2.96
CA ASP A 125 3.71 2.97 -4.17
C ASP A 125 3.02 4.34 -4.08
N ILE A 126 2.50 4.74 -2.91
CA ILE A 126 1.93 6.07 -2.70
C ILE A 126 3.02 7.15 -2.84
N TRP A 127 4.20 6.93 -2.26
CA TRP A 127 5.33 7.85 -2.40
C TRP A 127 5.75 8.00 -3.86
N GLU A 128 5.95 6.90 -4.58
CA GLU A 128 6.36 6.91 -5.99
C GLU A 128 5.35 7.63 -6.90
N LYS A 129 4.07 7.58 -6.57
CA LYS A 129 2.99 8.16 -7.39
C LYS A 129 2.60 9.58 -6.98
N GLY A 130 2.77 9.93 -5.71
CA GLY A 130 2.22 11.16 -5.12
C GLY A 130 3.24 12.07 -4.42
N GLY A 131 4.47 11.60 -4.21
CA GLY A 131 5.56 12.33 -3.58
C GLY A 131 5.21 12.92 -2.21
N ALA A 132 5.83 14.05 -1.88
CA ALA A 132 5.61 14.76 -0.62
C ALA A 132 4.13 15.13 -0.39
N GLY A 133 3.39 15.45 -1.46
CA GLY A 133 1.97 15.80 -1.38
C GLY A 133 1.06 14.68 -0.89
N SER A 134 1.50 13.42 -0.95
CA SER A 134 0.74 12.26 -0.45
C SER A 134 1.31 11.68 0.84
N LEU A 135 2.52 12.08 1.25
CA LEU A 135 3.23 11.49 2.38
C LEU A 135 2.45 11.64 3.70
N ALA A 136 1.92 12.84 3.98
CA ALA A 136 1.17 13.10 5.21
C ALA A 136 -0.06 12.18 5.34
N ALA A 137 -0.83 12.06 4.26
CA ALA A 137 -2.01 11.21 4.20
C ALA A 137 -1.64 9.73 4.34
N ALA A 138 -0.54 9.31 3.71
CA ALA A 138 -0.05 7.93 3.82
C ALA A 138 0.35 7.59 5.26
N LEU A 139 1.20 8.39 5.89
CA LEU A 139 1.67 8.11 7.25
C LEU A 139 0.52 8.14 8.27
N ARG A 140 -0.45 9.03 8.11
CA ARG A 140 -1.67 9.06 8.93
C ARG A 140 -2.57 7.84 8.76
N ALA A 141 -2.57 7.25 7.57
CA ALA A 141 -3.39 6.08 7.27
C ALA A 141 -2.84 4.79 7.89
N LEU A 142 -1.57 4.75 8.31
CA LEU A 142 -0.99 3.58 8.98
C LEU A 142 -1.75 3.29 10.29
N PRO A 143 -2.18 2.04 10.56
CA PRO A 143 -2.98 1.73 11.73
C PRO A 143 -2.15 1.82 13.02
N ALA A 144 -2.56 2.69 13.96
CA ALA A 144 -1.90 2.82 15.25
C ALA A 144 -1.90 1.50 16.06
N GLU A 145 -3.02 0.77 15.99
CA GLU A 145 -3.20 -0.54 16.66
C GLU A 145 -2.80 -1.72 15.76
N GLY A 146 -2.07 -1.46 14.68
CA GLY A 146 -1.62 -2.52 13.77
C GLY A 146 -0.59 -3.45 14.41
N ARG A 147 -0.39 -4.60 13.78
CA ARG A 147 0.73 -5.51 14.13
C ARG A 147 2.02 -4.90 13.59
N TRP A 148 2.74 -4.21 14.46
CA TRP A 148 4.09 -3.69 14.18
C TRP A 148 5.11 -4.63 14.81
N SER A 149 6.24 -4.81 14.16
CA SER A 149 7.30 -5.62 14.75
C SER A 149 7.79 -4.95 16.03
N THR A 150 7.66 -5.66 17.15
CA THR A 150 8.11 -5.17 18.46
C THR A 150 9.42 -5.81 18.89
N GLU A 151 9.96 -6.73 18.09
CA GLU A 151 11.19 -7.46 18.38
C GLU A 151 12.40 -6.59 18.00
N GLY A 152 13.19 -6.23 19.02
CA GLY A 152 14.37 -5.39 18.86
C GLY A 152 14.07 -4.03 18.23
N ALA A 153 14.98 -3.57 17.36
CA ALA A 153 14.89 -2.31 16.62
C ALA A 153 14.24 -2.45 15.22
N SER A 154 13.65 -3.60 14.90
CA SER A 154 13.19 -3.90 13.53
C SER A 154 12.23 -2.86 12.94
N PHE A 155 11.24 -2.40 13.70
CA PHE A 155 10.33 -1.36 13.23
C PHE A 155 11.03 0.00 13.00
N LYS A 156 11.96 0.36 13.89
CA LYS A 156 12.80 1.55 13.71
C LYS A 156 13.65 1.43 12.44
N ASP A 157 14.31 0.29 12.23
CA ASP A 157 15.19 0.04 11.07
C ASP A 157 14.41 0.10 9.74
N GLU A 158 13.18 -0.42 9.71
CA GLU A 158 12.27 -0.31 8.55
C GLU A 158 11.95 1.15 8.22
N ILE A 159 11.62 1.95 9.25
CA ILE A 159 11.36 3.39 9.08
C ILE A 159 12.61 4.11 8.59
N GLU A 160 13.77 3.90 9.24
CA GLU A 160 15.01 4.55 8.86
C GLU A 160 15.43 4.19 7.43
N GLY A 161 15.28 2.92 7.05
CA GLY A 161 15.45 2.45 5.68
C GLY A 161 14.51 3.16 4.69
N PHE A 162 13.26 3.41 5.06
CA PHE A 162 12.35 4.22 4.23
C PHE A 162 12.83 5.67 4.11
N CYS A 163 13.24 6.32 5.20
CA CYS A 163 13.73 7.69 5.18
C CYS A 163 14.96 7.82 4.25
N ASP A 164 15.93 6.91 4.41
CA ASP A 164 17.19 6.92 3.66
C ASP A 164 16.97 6.63 2.17
N ASN A 165 16.19 5.60 1.84
CA ASN A 165 16.07 5.13 0.46
C ASN A 165 15.02 5.88 -0.36
N ARG A 166 14.11 6.62 0.29
CA ARG A 166 12.97 7.26 -0.40
C ARG A 166 12.90 8.76 -0.21
N LEU A 167 13.20 9.25 0.99
CA LEU A 167 12.99 10.66 1.33
C LEU A 167 14.25 11.50 1.20
N ALA A 168 15.45 10.91 1.29
CA ALA A 168 16.72 11.64 1.32
C ALA A 168 16.90 12.62 0.14
N ASP A 169 16.67 12.17 -1.09
CA ASP A 169 16.79 13.01 -2.29
C ASP A 169 15.73 14.14 -2.37
N LYS A 170 14.75 14.10 -1.47
CA LYS A 170 13.60 15.01 -1.39
C LYS A 170 13.47 15.63 0.00
N ALA A 171 14.56 15.67 0.77
CA ALA A 171 14.56 16.13 2.17
C ALA A 171 13.90 17.50 2.32
N GLU A 172 14.27 18.50 1.54
CA GLU A 172 13.66 19.85 1.69
C GLU A 172 12.15 19.86 1.37
N GLU A 173 11.69 19.03 0.42
CA GLU A 173 10.27 18.96 0.07
C GLU A 173 9.43 18.29 1.18
N VAL A 174 9.98 17.30 1.88
CA VAL A 174 9.27 16.56 2.93
C VAL A 174 9.40 17.18 4.32
N ARG A 175 10.34 18.10 4.52
CA ARG A 175 10.58 18.78 5.80
C ARG A 175 9.32 19.37 6.45
N PRO A 176 8.47 20.16 5.74
CA PRO A 176 7.25 20.70 6.34
C PRO A 176 6.27 19.59 6.76
N VAL A 177 6.16 18.54 5.97
CA VAL A 177 5.29 17.38 6.26
C VAL A 177 5.75 16.65 7.51
N LEU A 178 7.05 16.33 7.60
CA LEU A 178 7.61 15.65 8.77
C LEU A 178 7.45 16.50 10.04
N THR A 179 7.68 17.81 9.94
CA THR A 179 7.53 18.74 11.07
C THR A 179 6.08 18.81 11.57
N GLU A 180 5.11 18.86 10.66
CA GLU A 180 3.68 18.79 10.99
C GLU A 180 3.33 17.48 11.72
N LEU A 181 3.83 16.36 11.22
CA LEU A 181 3.52 15.02 11.73
C LEU A 181 4.10 14.74 13.12
N VAL A 182 5.07 15.52 13.62
CA VAL A 182 5.57 15.41 15.00
C VAL A 182 4.45 15.55 16.03
N GLY A 183 3.42 16.35 15.75
CA GLY A 183 2.27 16.57 16.62
C GLY A 183 1.05 15.70 16.32
N ASP A 184 1.15 14.73 15.41
CA ASP A 184 -0.01 13.96 14.95
C ASP A 184 -0.55 13.01 16.05
N PRO A 185 -1.87 12.82 16.21
CA PRO A 185 -2.39 11.86 17.18
C PRO A 185 -1.98 10.41 16.88
N ASN A 186 -1.66 10.07 15.63
CA ASN A 186 -1.21 8.74 15.26
C ASN A 186 0.28 8.56 15.67
N TRP A 187 0.53 7.69 16.65
CA TRP A 187 1.89 7.44 17.13
C TRP A 187 2.81 6.85 16.05
N VAL A 188 2.27 6.08 15.09
CA VAL A 188 3.05 5.53 13.98
C VAL A 188 3.54 6.67 13.07
N ALA A 189 2.65 7.60 12.71
CA ALA A 189 3.01 8.76 11.91
C ALA A 189 4.08 9.63 12.61
N ARG A 190 3.96 9.81 13.93
CA ARG A 190 4.97 10.49 14.76
C ARG A 190 6.31 9.75 14.80
N ALA A 191 6.29 8.42 14.82
CA ALA A 191 7.51 7.60 14.79
C ALA A 191 8.28 7.80 13.47
N PHE A 192 7.58 7.78 12.33
CA PHE A 192 8.15 8.14 11.03
C PHE A 192 8.71 9.56 11.02
N ALA A 193 7.93 10.54 11.48
CA ALA A 193 8.37 11.93 11.56
C ALA A 193 9.66 12.06 12.39
N MET A 194 9.69 11.44 13.57
CA MET A 194 10.84 11.47 14.45
C MET A 194 12.09 10.85 13.81
N ALA A 195 12.03 9.61 13.34
CA ALA A 195 13.18 8.95 12.72
C ALA A 195 13.66 9.69 11.48
N CYS A 196 12.76 10.07 10.56
CA CYS A 196 13.17 10.77 9.36
C CYS A 196 13.76 12.15 9.68
N ILE A 197 13.27 12.88 10.70
CA ILE A 197 13.89 14.14 11.10
C ILE A 197 15.32 13.93 11.62
N VAL A 198 15.56 12.90 12.43
CA VAL A 198 16.90 12.56 12.93
C VAL A 198 17.84 12.22 11.78
N ARG A 199 17.36 11.42 10.81
CA ARG A 199 18.15 10.97 9.66
C ARG A 199 18.46 12.10 8.67
N LEU A 200 17.48 12.95 8.38
CA LEU A 200 17.55 13.93 7.28
C LEU A 200 17.98 15.32 7.73
N TYR A 201 17.75 15.71 8.98
CA TYR A 201 18.10 17.05 9.51
C TYR A 201 18.78 16.95 10.88
N PRO A 202 19.95 16.28 10.99
CA PRO A 202 20.60 16.05 12.27
C PRO A 202 20.88 17.35 13.06
N ASP A 203 21.24 18.43 12.37
CA ASP A 203 21.53 19.74 12.98
C ASP A 203 20.29 20.41 13.59
N ASP A 204 19.12 20.18 12.99
CA ASP A 204 17.84 20.79 13.40
C ASP A 204 16.96 19.85 14.24
N ALA A 205 17.30 18.55 14.30
CA ALA A 205 16.47 17.52 14.91
C ALA A 205 16.08 17.87 16.36
N ARG A 206 17.02 18.42 17.13
CA ARG A 206 16.78 18.83 18.52
C ARG A 206 15.71 19.91 18.66
N ALA A 207 15.64 20.83 17.69
CA ALA A 207 14.66 21.92 17.67
C ALA A 207 13.31 21.42 17.16
N LEU A 208 13.31 20.68 16.05
CA LEU A 208 12.10 20.16 15.40
C LEU A 208 11.36 19.13 16.28
N LEU A 209 12.10 18.32 17.05
CA LEU A 209 11.53 17.27 17.91
C LEU A 209 11.26 17.74 19.34
N LYS A 210 11.36 19.05 19.62
CA LYS A 210 11.02 19.63 20.92
C LYS A 210 9.64 19.18 21.46
N PRO A 211 8.57 19.07 20.65
CA PRO A 211 7.25 18.63 21.15
C PRO A 211 7.25 17.23 21.78
N LEU A 212 8.15 16.33 21.34
CA LEU A 212 8.19 14.94 21.80
C LEU A 212 8.99 14.72 23.09
N ARG A 213 9.68 15.75 23.61
CA ARG A 213 10.58 15.60 24.79
C ARG A 213 9.89 15.17 26.08
N ALA A 214 8.60 15.46 26.21
CA ALA A 214 7.80 15.10 27.37
C ALA A 214 6.80 13.97 27.05
N ASP A 215 6.76 13.49 25.81
CA ASP A 215 5.76 12.53 25.35
C ASP A 215 6.04 11.12 25.88
N GLN A 216 5.12 10.62 26.72
CA GLN A 216 5.19 9.29 27.33
C GLN A 216 4.47 8.21 26.50
N THR A 217 4.00 8.53 25.29
CA THR A 217 3.43 7.52 24.38
C THR A 217 4.46 6.43 24.14
N ALA A 218 4.04 5.18 24.32
CA ALA A 218 4.87 4.01 24.09
C ALA A 218 5.33 3.96 22.63
N LEU A 219 6.57 3.54 22.42
CA LEU A 219 7.21 3.45 21.12
C LEU A 219 7.76 2.03 20.95
N PRO A 220 6.90 1.08 20.55
CA PRO A 220 7.30 -0.32 20.39
C PRO A 220 8.28 -0.49 19.22
N GLY A 221 9.14 -1.51 19.30
CA GLY A 221 10.11 -1.82 18.25
C GLY A 221 11.26 -0.81 18.11
N TRP A 222 11.53 -0.03 19.16
CA TRP A 222 12.54 1.05 19.15
C TRP A 222 13.79 0.76 19.98
N SER A 223 13.73 -0.21 20.90
CA SER A 223 14.84 -0.61 21.76
C SER A 223 15.41 -1.93 21.27
N GLU A 224 16.73 -1.99 21.05
CA GLU A 224 17.43 -3.23 20.67
C GLU A 224 17.23 -4.35 21.70
N ALA A 225 17.11 -4.00 22.99
CA ALA A 225 16.87 -4.93 24.08
C ALA A 225 15.38 -5.33 24.23
N GLY A 226 14.48 -4.78 23.41
CA GLY A 226 13.03 -4.99 23.53
C GLY A 226 12.39 -4.30 24.74
N GLU A 227 13.16 -3.48 25.47
CA GLU A 227 12.65 -2.75 26.63
C GLU A 227 11.63 -1.69 26.23
N PRO A 228 10.56 -1.48 27.03
CA PRO A 228 9.59 -0.42 26.78
C PRO A 228 10.27 0.94 26.63
N THR A 229 10.07 1.57 25.47
CA THR A 229 10.57 2.91 25.17
C THR A 229 9.40 3.86 24.97
N THR A 230 9.65 5.15 25.19
CA THR A 230 8.73 6.24 24.86
C THR A 230 9.43 7.23 23.94
N PHE A 231 8.66 8.08 23.26
CA PHE A 231 9.21 9.19 22.49
C PHE A 231 10.15 10.07 23.33
N ALA A 232 9.76 10.43 24.56
CA ALA A 232 10.61 11.21 25.45
C ALA A 232 11.97 10.55 25.72
N SER A 233 12.00 9.23 25.94
CA SER A 233 13.23 8.48 26.17
C SER A 233 14.08 8.40 24.90
N ALA A 234 13.48 8.13 23.75
CA ALA A 234 14.18 8.09 22.46
C ALA A 234 14.85 9.43 22.13
N ILE A 235 14.14 10.55 22.33
CA ILE A 235 14.68 11.90 22.08
C ILE A 235 15.82 12.27 23.03
N LYS A 236 15.78 11.83 24.30
CA LYS A 236 16.89 12.07 25.24
C LYS A 236 18.19 11.39 24.78
N GLY A 237 18.09 10.23 24.11
CA GLY A 237 19.24 9.52 23.56
C GLY A 237 19.98 10.30 22.46
N LEU A 238 19.27 11.15 21.72
CA LEU A 238 19.84 12.00 20.65
C LEU A 238 20.66 13.19 21.17
N ALA A 239 20.60 13.49 22.47
CA ALA A 239 21.22 14.67 23.06
C ALA A 239 22.64 14.41 23.63
N ARG A 240 23.26 13.28 23.28
CA ARG A 240 24.63 12.91 23.62
C ARG A 240 25.49 12.94 22.37
#